data_AF-A0A9D1IR61-F1
#
_entry.id   AF-A0A9D1IR61-F1
#
_cell.length_a   1.000
_cell.length_b   1.000
_cell.length_c   1.000
_cell.angle_alpha   90.00
_cell.angle_beta   90.00
_cell.angle_gamma   90.00
#
_symmetry.space_group_name_H-M   'P 1'
#
loop_
_entity.id
_entity.type
_entity.pdbx_description
1 polymer ?
#
loop_
_entity_poly.entity_id
_entity_poly.type
_entity_poly.pdbx_seq_one_letter_code
_entity_poly.pdbx_strand_id
1 'polypeptide(L)' 'MKKYVLNMGTKKYHIIGRCCHSKSYQKNDSNFKEYETEDEIIREHQNYVSKCKICFKNK' A
#
# COMPACT_ATOMS: atom_id res chain seq x y z
N MET A 1 13.83 -5.20 -1.16
CA MET A 1 13.51 -3.75 -1.21
C MET A 1 12.01 -3.61 -1.07
N LYS A 2 11.50 -2.79 -0.16
CA LYS A 2 10.06 -2.57 0.03
C LYS A 2 9.43 -2.00 -1.24
N LYS A 3 8.30 -2.58 -1.68
CA LYS A 3 7.63 -2.23 -2.94
C LYS A 3 6.23 -1.67 -2.73
N TYR A 4 5.62 -1.98 -1.59
CA TYR A 4 4.24 -1.64 -1.30
C TYR A 4 4.14 -0.85 0.00
N VAL A 5 3.11 -0.02 0.08
CA VAL A 5 2.73 0.66 1.31
C VAL A 5 1.22 0.58 1.51
N LEU A 6 0.80 0.12 2.68
CA LEU A 6 -0.59 0.08 3.12
C LEU A 6 -0.91 1.35 3.90
N ASN A 7 -1.90 2.11 3.46
CA ASN A 7 -2.49 3.18 4.25
C ASN A 7 -3.51 2.58 5.23
N MET A 8 -3.21 2.62 6.52
CA MET A 8 -4.01 2.05 7.60
C MET A 8 -5.33 2.79 7.82
N GLY A 9 -5.42 4.07 7.47
CA GLY A 9 -6.63 4.88 7.59
C GLY A 9 -7.66 4.59 6.50
N THR A 10 -7.22 4.36 5.26
CA THR A 10 -8.10 4.05 4.11
C THR A 10 -8.19 2.56 3.80
N LYS A 11 -7.37 1.74 4.46
CA LYS A 11 -7.16 0.31 4.19
C LYS A 11 -6.83 0.00 2.74
N LYS A 12 -6.19 0.94 2.05
CA LYS A 12 -5.76 0.76 0.66
C LYS A 12 -4.26 0.64 0.59
N TYR A 13 -3.77 -0.35 -0.15
CA TYR A 13 -2.35 -0.46 -0.42
C TYR A 13 -1.98 0.03 -1.82
N HIS A 14 -0.77 0.54 -1.90
CA HIS A 14 -0.22 1.27 -3.03
C HIS A 14 1.15 0.68 -3.38
N ILE A 15 1.55 0.84 -4.64
CA ILE A 15 2.92 0.57 -5.09
C ILE A 15 3.73 1.85 -4.89
N ILE A 16 4.85 1.77 -4.16
CA ILE A 16 5.69 2.93 -3.84
C ILE A 16 6.10 3.66 -5.12
N GLY A 17 5.90 4.98 -5.15
CA GLY A 17 6.25 5.85 -6.29
C GLY A 17 5.30 5.81 -7.49
N ARG A 18 4.30 4.91 -7.54
CA ARG A 18 3.45 4.71 -8.72
C ARG A 18 2.28 5.70 -8.84
N CYS A 19 1.72 6.16 -7.71
CA CYS A 19 0.63 7.13 -7.70
C CYS A 19 0.92 8.30 -6.73
N CYS A 20 0.14 9.38 -6.82
CA CYS A 20 0.27 10.55 -5.95
C CYS A 20 0.28 10.18 -4.46
N HIS A 21 -0.62 9.31 -4.00
CA HIS A 21 -0.68 8.87 -2.60
C HIS A 21 0.58 8.14 -2.14
N SER A 22 1.19 7.34 -3.02
CA SER A 22 2.44 6.64 -2.72
C SER A 22 3.69 7.51 -2.82
N LYS A 23 3.62 8.63 -3.55
CA LYS A 23 4.71 9.60 -3.69
C LYS A 23 4.75 10.58 -2.52
N SER A 24 3.57 10.91 -1.97
CA SER A 24 3.44 11.75 -0.78
C SER A 24 3.63 10.97 0.52
N TYR A 25 3.80 9.65 0.46
CA TYR A 25 4.08 8.81 1.62
C TYR A 25 5.42 9.19 2.26
N GLN A 26 5.42 9.35 3.58
CA GLN A 26 6.62 9.60 4.37
C GLN A 26 6.96 8.36 5.20
N LYS A 27 8.25 7.98 5.21
CA LYS A 27 8.74 6.74 5.83
C LYS A 27 8.39 6.58 7.32
N ASN A 28 8.12 7.70 8.01
CA ASN A 28 7.84 7.73 9.45
C ASN A 28 6.37 8.06 9.77
N ASP A 29 5.47 8.04 8.78
CA ASP A 29 4.04 8.26 9.02
C ASP A 29 3.41 7.00 9.62
N SER A 30 2.89 7.12 10.84
CA SER A 30 2.25 6.02 11.58
C SER A 30 1.00 5.47 10.89
N ASN A 31 0.42 6.21 9.94
CA ASN A 31 -0.72 5.76 9.16
C ASN A 31 -0.33 4.84 8.00
N PHE A 32 0.96 4.61 7.76
CA PHE A 32 1.42 3.82 6.64
C PHE A 32 2.34 2.69 7.11
N LYS A 33 2.16 1.51 6.52
CA LYS A 33 3.00 0.35 6.78
C LYS A 33 3.56 -0.21 5.49
N GLU A 34 4.88 -0.41 5.46
CA GLU A 34 5.60 -0.85 4.27
C GLU A 34 5.72 -2.37 4.20
N TYR A 35 5.63 -2.90 2.99
CA TYR A 35 5.68 -4.33 2.70
C TYR A 35 6.55 -4.62 1.47
N GLU A 36 7.11 -5.83 1.43
CA GLU A 36 7.88 -6.28 0.27
C GLU A 36 6.98 -6.88 -0.80
N THR A 37 5.91 -7.58 -0.41
CA THR A 37 4.98 -8.26 -1.33
C THR A 37 3.51 -7.93 -1.06
N GLU A 38 2.66 -8.19 -2.07
CA GLU A 38 1.20 -8.12 -1.93
C GLU A 38 0.68 -9.19 -0.96
N ASP A 39 1.27 -10.38 -0.97
CA ASP A 39 0.89 -11.50 -0.11
C ASP A 39 1.13 -11.23 1.37
N GLU A 40 2.18 -10.49 1.74
CA GLU A 40 2.39 -10.09 3.13
C GLU A 40 1.26 -9.20 3.66
N ILE A 41 0.80 -8.26 2.82
CA ILE A 41 -0.30 -7.36 3.16
C ILE A 41 -1.59 -8.16 3.37
N ILE A 42 -1.89 -9.08 2.44
CA ILE A 42 -3.09 -9.91 2.51
C ILE A 42 -2.99 -10.90 3.68
N ARG A 43 -1.83 -11.48 3.96
CA ARG A 43 -1.66 -12.41 5.09
C ARG A 43 -1.88 -11.71 6.43
N GLU A 44 -1.42 -10.47 6.58
CA GLU A 44 -1.50 -9.74 7.84
C GLU A 44 -2.87 -9.07 8.05
N HIS A 45 -3.46 -8.49 7.00
CA HIS A 45 -4.72 -7.73 7.09
C HIS A 45 -5.92 -8.47 6.48
N GLN A 46 -5.72 -9.67 5.97
CA GLN A 46 -6.72 -10.51 5.33
C GLN A 46 -7.52 -9.76 4.26
N ASN A 47 -8.84 -9.99 4.20
CA ASN A 47 -9.74 -9.37 3.23
C ASN A 47 -10.18 -7.94 3.61
N TYR A 48 -9.59 -7.34 4.65
CA TYR A 48 -9.94 -5.98 5.10
C TYR A 48 -9.17 -4.87 4.39
N VAL A 49 -8.43 -5.20 3.32
CA VAL A 49 -7.63 -4.26 2.55
C VAL A 49 -7.98 -4.29 1.08
N SER A 50 -7.81 -3.16 0.41
CA SER A 50 -8.17 -2.98 -1.00
C SER A 50 -7.02 -2.44 -1.84
N LYS A 51 -7.01 -2.79 -3.12
CA LYS A 51 -6.05 -2.26 -4.09
C LYS A 51 -6.31 -0.80 -4.40
N CYS A 52 -5.27 0.02 -4.49
CA CYS A 52 -5.40 1.35 -5.06
C CYS A 52 -5.74 1.26 -6.57
N LYS A 53 -6.94 1.71 -6.96
CA LYS A 53 -7.39 1.68 -8.36
C LYS A 53 -6.42 2.34 -9.35
N ILE A 54 -5.63 3.33 -8.92
CA ILE A 54 -4.63 4.00 -9.77
C ILE A 54 -3.38 3.13 -9.93
N CYS A 55 -2.85 2.57 -8.83
CA CYS A 55 -1.68 1.68 -8.88
C CYS A 55 -1.96 0.40 -9.68
N PHE A 56 -3.20 -0.08 -9.67
CA PHE A 56 -3.61 -1.36 -10.23
C PHE A 56 -4.59 -1.23 -11.41
N LYS A 57 -4.64 -0.07 -12.10
CA LYS A 57 -5.65 0.23 -13.14
C LYS A 57 -5.63 -0.73 -14.35
N ASN A 58 -4.55 -1.48 -14.58
CA ASN A 58 -4.35 -2.38 -15.73
C ASN A 58 -3.76 -3.74 -15.30
N LYS A 59 -4.14 -4.27 -14.14
CA LYS A 59 -3.65 -5.57 -13.65
C LYS A 59 -4.74 -6.64 -13.78
#